data_AF-A0A1H8JY15-F1
#
_entry.id   AF-A0A1H8JY15-F1
#
_cell.length_a   1.000
_cell.length_b   1.000
_cell.length_c   1.000
_cell.angle_alpha   90.00
_cell.angle_beta   90.00
_cell.angle_gamma   90.00
#
_symmetry.space_group_name_H-M   'P 1'
#
loop_
_entity.id
_entity.type
_entity.pdbx_description
1 polymer ?
#
loop_
_entity_poly.entity_id
_entity_poly.type
_entity_poly.pdbx_seq_one_letter_code
_entity_poly.pdbx_strand_id
1 'polypeptide(L)'
;MLNHRVRAAAEGMPRFDRAAIMAHAWRLYRNQWTGARPANLQARRKSFSRCLKSAWMTAKWDAAEALKTATQRAADRVQELTFELMRDDARDWRVSGRADRRAIYTEIAGLEGRA
;
A
#
# COMPACT_ATOMS: atom_id res chain seq x y z
N MET A 1 -14.69 10.56 1.89
CA MET A 1 -15.20 10.61 0.50
C MET A 1 -15.04 9.22 -0.09
N LEU A 2 -16.14 8.54 -0.35
CA LEU A 2 -16.17 7.20 -0.94
C LEU A 2 -15.75 7.28 -2.42
N ASN A 3 -14.76 6.46 -2.80
CA ASN A 3 -14.33 6.32 -4.18
C ASN A 3 -15.40 5.53 -4.95
N HIS A 4 -16.22 6.23 -5.75
CA HIS A 4 -17.15 5.57 -6.66
C HIS A 4 -16.36 4.91 -7.81
N ARG A 5 -16.60 3.60 -8.01
CA ARG A 5 -16.07 2.82 -9.13
C ARG A 5 -16.59 3.40 -10.45
N VAL A 6 -15.72 4.05 -11.22
CA VAL A 6 -16.03 4.39 -12.61
C VAL A 6 -16.03 3.09 -13.40
N ARG A 7 -17.17 2.75 -14.02
CA ARG A 7 -17.33 1.57 -14.89
C ARG A 7 -16.30 1.59 -16.03
N ALA A 8 -15.73 0.41 -16.29
CA ALA A 8 -14.70 0.16 -17.28
C ALA A 8 -15.10 0.64 -18.68
N ALA A 9 -14.15 1.23 -19.41
CA ALA A 9 -14.23 1.38 -20.86
C ALA A 9 -13.29 0.33 -21.46
N ALA A 10 -13.87 -0.54 -22.32
CA ALA A 10 -13.27 -1.53 -23.21
C ALA A 10 -11.90 -2.15 -22.81
N GLU A 11 -11.94 -3.45 -22.54
CA GLU A 11 -10.80 -4.39 -22.63
C GLU A 11 -9.64 -4.16 -21.66
N GLY A 12 -9.88 -4.44 -20.38
CA GLY A 12 -8.83 -4.90 -19.47
C GLY A 12 -7.98 -3.84 -18.74
N MET A 13 -8.09 -2.54 -19.05
CA MET A 13 -7.35 -1.50 -18.30
C MET A 13 -8.21 -0.80 -17.23
N PRO A 14 -7.73 -0.68 -15.98
CA PRO A 14 -8.39 0.12 -14.95
C PRO A 14 -8.48 1.58 -15.39
N ARG A 15 -9.71 2.13 -15.43
CA ARG A 15 -9.90 3.55 -15.67
C ARG A 15 -9.57 4.32 -14.39
N PHE A 16 -8.40 4.94 -14.36
CA PHE A 16 -7.97 5.77 -13.24
C PHE A 16 -8.75 7.08 -13.18
N ASP A 17 -9.26 7.43 -12.00
CA ASP A 17 -9.82 8.75 -11.73
C ASP A 17 -8.69 9.78 -11.57
N ARG A 18 -8.46 10.54 -12.65
CA ARG A 18 -7.42 11.58 -12.70
C ARG A 18 -7.65 12.68 -11.67
N ALA A 19 -8.92 13.01 -11.37
CA ALA A 19 -9.25 14.04 -10.38
C ALA A 19 -8.91 13.56 -8.97
N ALA A 20 -9.22 12.30 -8.65
CA ALA A 20 -8.83 11.68 -7.39
C ALA A 20 -7.30 11.60 -7.23
N ILE A 21 -6.57 11.23 -8.28
CA ILE A 21 -5.09 11.20 -8.27
C ILE A 21 -4.51 12.60 -8.04
N MET A 22 -5.03 13.61 -8.74
CA MET A 22 -4.61 14.99 -8.54
C MET A 22 -4.92 15.49 -7.12
N ALA A 23 -6.10 15.16 -6.58
CA ALA A 23 -6.47 15.51 -5.22
C ALA A 23 -5.55 14.84 -4.19
N HIS A 24 -5.15 13.59 -4.42
CA HIS A 24 -4.18 12.88 -3.58
C HIS A 24 -2.79 13.52 -3.67
N ALA A 25 -2.31 13.84 -4.87
CA ALA A 25 -1.03 14.52 -5.08
C ALA A 25 -0.98 15.87 -4.35
N TRP A 26 -2.06 16.66 -4.44
CA TRP A 26 -2.19 17.92 -3.69
C TRP A 26 -2.22 17.73 -2.19
N ARG A 27 -2.82 16.65 -1.68
CA ARG A 27 -2.82 16.31 -0.26
C ARG A 27 -1.41 16.00 0.23
N LEU A 28 -0.68 15.15 -0.49
CA LEU A 28 0.72 14.82 -0.17
C LEU A 28 1.60 16.08 -0.17
N TYR A 29 1.45 16.91 -1.20
CA TYR A 29 2.19 18.17 -1.29
C TYR A 29 1.87 19.10 -0.12
N ARG A 30 0.59 19.30 0.21
CA ARG A 30 0.24 20.15 1.35
C ARG A 30 0.77 19.61 2.67
N ASN A 31 0.66 18.31 2.92
CA ASN A 31 1.14 17.68 4.16
C ASN A 31 2.66 17.81 4.34
N GLN A 32 3.42 17.67 3.26
CA GLN A 32 4.89 17.74 3.32
C GLN A 32 5.43 19.17 3.49
N TRP A 33 4.64 20.19 3.11
CA TRP A 33 5.07 21.59 3.12
C TRP A 33 4.14 22.50 3.95
N THR A 34 3.46 21.95 4.96
CA THR A 34 2.64 22.72 5.92
C THR A 34 3.45 23.75 6.70
N GLY A 35 4.75 23.52 6.91
CA GLY A 35 5.62 24.40 7.72
C GLY A 35 6.66 25.23 6.94
N ALA A 36 7.02 24.86 5.71
CA ALA A 36 8.06 25.57 4.95
C ALA A 36 7.94 25.34 3.44
N ARG A 37 7.28 26.24 2.70
CA ARG A 37 7.12 26.07 1.25
C ARG A 37 8.45 26.19 0.50
N PRO A 38 8.65 25.46 -0.61
CA PRO A 38 9.82 25.66 -1.47
C PRO A 38 9.89 27.11 -1.97
N ALA A 39 11.07 27.71 -1.87
CA ALA A 39 11.28 29.15 -2.06
C ALA A 39 10.91 29.62 -3.48
N ASN A 40 11.31 28.88 -4.51
CA ASN A 40 11.11 29.28 -5.91
C ASN A 40 10.11 28.38 -6.67
N LEU A 41 9.59 28.90 -7.78
CA LEU A 41 8.57 28.21 -8.60
C LEU A 41 9.06 26.86 -9.15
N GLN A 42 10.33 26.77 -9.54
CA GLN A 42 10.91 25.55 -10.10
C GLN A 42 10.98 24.43 -9.06
N ALA A 43 11.38 24.74 -7.83
CA ALA A 43 11.38 23.81 -6.71
C ALA A 43 9.96 23.36 -6.37
N ARG A 44 8.97 24.28 -6.38
CA ARG A 44 7.56 23.91 -6.18
C ARG A 44 7.07 22.92 -7.24
N ARG A 45 7.38 23.16 -8.51
CA ARG A 45 7.04 22.26 -9.63
C ARG A 45 7.71 20.89 -9.46
N LYS A 46 9.02 20.85 -9.18
CA LYS A 46 9.76 19.59 -8.96
C LYS A 46 9.19 18.78 -7.80
N SER A 47 8.93 19.44 -6.67
CA SER A 47 8.29 18.85 -5.49
C SER A 47 6.90 18.31 -5.80
N PHE A 48 6.06 19.09 -6.48
CA PHE A 48 4.72 18.63 -6.86
C PHE A 48 4.77 17.45 -7.83
N SER A 49 5.66 17.46 -8.81
CA SER A 49 5.87 16.32 -9.74
C SER A 49 6.24 15.04 -9.00
N ARG A 50 7.01 15.12 -7.91
CA ARG A 50 7.30 13.96 -7.05
C ARG A 50 6.02 13.45 -6.36
N CYS A 51 5.21 14.34 -5.77
CA CYS A 51 3.93 13.96 -5.16
C CYS A 51 2.96 13.34 -6.18
N LEU A 52 2.93 13.86 -7.40
CA LEU A 52 2.09 13.32 -8.47
C LEU A 52 2.52 11.91 -8.88
N LYS A 53 3.84 11.66 -8.98
CA LYS A 53 4.37 10.31 -9.23
C LYS A 53 3.98 9.35 -8.12
N SER A 54 4.13 9.75 -6.85
CA SER A 54 3.71 8.92 -5.71
C SER A 54 2.21 8.62 -5.75
N ALA A 55 1.37 9.63 -6.00
CA ALA A 55 -0.09 9.45 -6.12
C ALA A 55 -0.47 8.46 -7.24
N TRP A 56 0.23 8.52 -8.37
CA TRP A 56 0.06 7.55 -9.45
C TRP A 56 0.46 6.13 -9.06
N MET A 57 1.57 5.97 -8.33
CA MET A 57 1.99 4.66 -7.83
C MET A 57 0.98 4.07 -6.86
N THR A 58 0.48 4.88 -5.92
CA THR A 58 -0.58 4.46 -4.99
C THR A 58 -1.85 4.05 -5.74
N ALA A 59 -2.33 4.86 -6.69
CA ALA A 59 -3.53 4.52 -7.44
C ALA A 59 -3.39 3.22 -8.25
N LYS A 60 -2.20 2.99 -8.83
CA LYS A 60 -1.90 1.72 -9.53
C LYS A 60 -1.87 0.53 -8.56
N TRP A 61 -1.24 0.71 -7.41
CA TRP A 61 -1.21 -0.30 -6.36
C TRP A 61 -2.63 -0.64 -5.88
N ASP A 62 -3.45 0.37 -5.57
CA ASP A 62 -4.86 0.20 -5.15
C ASP A 62 -5.67 -0.56 -6.21
N ALA A 63 -5.46 -0.23 -7.50
CA ALA A 63 -6.14 -0.92 -8.60
C ALA A 63 -5.73 -2.39 -8.71
N ALA A 64 -4.44 -2.69 -8.52
CA ALA A 64 -3.95 -4.07 -8.48
C ALA A 64 -4.49 -4.83 -7.27
N GLU A 65 -4.50 -4.19 -6.09
CA GLU A 65 -4.98 -4.75 -4.83
C GLU A 65 -6.49 -5.09 -4.90
N ALA A 66 -7.26 -4.22 -5.54
CA ALA A 66 -8.68 -4.43 -5.78
C ALA A 66 -8.95 -5.63 -6.71
N LEU A 67 -8.03 -5.94 -7.62
CA LEU A 67 -8.16 -7.06 -8.56
C LEU A 67 -7.76 -8.40 -7.94
N LYS A 68 -7.03 -8.41 -6.81
CA LYS A 68 -6.58 -9.65 -6.18
C LYS A 68 -7.75 -10.58 -5.84
N THR A 69 -7.56 -11.87 -6.08
CA THR A 69 -8.48 -12.91 -5.62
C THR A 69 -8.33 -13.16 -4.12
N ALA A 70 -9.29 -13.85 -3.50
CA ALA A 70 -9.18 -14.24 -2.10
C ALA A 70 -7.93 -15.10 -1.86
N THR A 71 -7.62 -16.02 -2.77
CA THR A 71 -6.43 -16.87 -2.74
C THR A 71 -5.14 -16.06 -2.83
N GLN A 72 -5.07 -15.06 -3.73
CA GLN A 72 -3.90 -14.18 -3.84
C GLN A 72 -3.68 -13.36 -2.57
N ARG A 73 -4.75 -12.83 -1.97
CA ARG A 73 -4.66 -12.11 -0.68
C ARG A 73 -4.21 -13.04 0.46
N ALA A 74 -4.69 -14.29 0.49
CA ALA A 74 -4.27 -15.27 1.47
C ALA A 74 -2.77 -15.59 1.31
N ALA A 75 -2.29 -15.77 0.08
CA ALA A 75 -0.87 -16.00 -0.20
C ALA A 75 0.01 -14.81 0.22
N ASP A 76 -0.39 -13.57 -0.08
CA ASP A 76 0.33 -12.37 0.35
C ASP A 76 0.41 -12.30 1.89
N ARG A 77 -0.68 -12.66 2.58
CA ARG A 77 -0.72 -12.67 4.05
C ARG A 77 0.17 -13.74 4.65
N VAL A 78 0.21 -14.94 4.06
CA VAL A 78 1.16 -16.00 4.46
C VAL A 78 2.60 -15.52 4.29
N GLN A 79 2.92 -14.83 3.19
CA GLN A 79 4.25 -14.28 2.96
C GLN A 79 4.62 -13.20 3.99
N GLU A 80 3.71 -12.28 4.31
CA GLU A 80 3.90 -11.26 5.35
C GLU A 80 4.18 -11.88 6.73
N LEU A 81 3.34 -12.83 7.14
CA LEU A 81 3.51 -13.56 8.41
C LEU A 81 4.84 -14.34 8.45
N THR A 82 5.28 -14.87 7.32
CA THR A 82 6.59 -15.53 7.21
C THR A 82 7.73 -14.54 7.44
N PHE A 83 7.65 -13.33 6.88
CA PHE A 83 8.66 -12.29 7.14
C PHE A 83 8.65 -11.82 8.60
N GLU A 84 7.49 -11.75 9.24
CA GLU A 84 7.39 -11.44 10.66
C GLU A 84 8.10 -12.50 11.51
N LEU A 85 7.88 -13.79 11.21
CA LEU A 85 8.61 -14.89 11.87
C LEU A 85 10.12 -14.79 11.67
N MET A 86 10.58 -14.51 10.44
CA MET A 86 12.01 -14.32 10.16
C MET A 86 12.58 -13.13 10.95
N ARG A 87 11.81 -12.05 11.09
CA ARG A 87 12.22 -10.89 11.89
C ARG A 87 12.30 -11.24 13.38
N ASP A 88 11.40 -12.06 13.88
CA ASP A 88 11.45 -12.58 15.25
C ASP A 88 12.60 -13.55 15.47
N ASP A 89 12.93 -14.37 14.48
CA ASP A 89 14.11 -15.25 14.51
C ASP A 89 15.42 -14.44 14.53
N ALA A 90 15.44 -13.28 13.88
CA ALA A 90 16.58 -12.36 13.88
C ALA A 90 16.69 -11.50 15.14
N ARG A 91 15.68 -11.50 16.04
CA ARG A 91 15.76 -10.76 17.31
C ARG A 91 16.60 -11.51 18.33
N ASP A 92 17.29 -10.76 19.18
CA ASP A 92 18.02 -11.33 20.31
C ASP A 92 17.11 -12.17 21.21
N TRP A 93 17.65 -13.27 21.72
CA TRP A 93 16.94 -14.28 22.51
C TRP A 93 16.23 -13.73 23.77
N ARG A 94 16.61 -12.54 24.25
CA ARG A 94 15.99 -11.86 25.40
C ARG A 94 14.69 -11.13 25.07
N VAL A 95 14.38 -10.92 23.78
CA VAL A 95 13.24 -10.13 23.29
C VAL A 95 12.25 -11.00 22.48
N SER A 96 12.60 -12.25 22.18
CA SER A 96 11.74 -13.16 21.42
C SER A 96 10.54 -13.65 22.26
N GLY A 97 9.33 -13.24 21.89
CA GLY A 97 8.07 -13.66 22.51
C GLY A 97 7.54 -14.97 21.90
N ARG A 98 7.54 -16.07 22.65
CA ARG A 98 7.04 -17.38 22.18
C ARG A 98 5.53 -17.43 21.92
N ALA A 99 4.74 -16.60 22.60
CA ALA A 99 3.28 -16.56 22.44
C ALA A 99 2.87 -15.98 21.08
N ASP A 100 3.58 -14.95 20.61
CA ASP A 100 3.32 -14.29 19.32
C ASP A 100 3.58 -15.24 18.14
N ARG A 101 4.65 -16.04 18.22
CA ARG A 101 4.99 -17.04 17.19
C ARG A 101 3.89 -18.08 16.98
N ARG A 102 3.32 -18.63 18.05
CA ARG A 102 2.29 -19.68 17.95
C ARG A 102 1.01 -19.13 17.31
N ALA A 103 0.66 -17.88 17.60
CA ALA A 103 -0.45 -17.20 16.95
C ALA A 103 -0.20 -17.06 15.44
N ILE A 104 1.00 -16.61 15.04
CA ILE A 104 1.38 -16.48 13.62
C ILE A 104 1.31 -17.83 12.89
N TYR A 105 1.87 -18.91 13.45
CA TYR A 105 1.78 -20.24 12.83
C TYR A 105 0.33 -20.74 12.69
N THR A 106 -0.52 -20.46 13.67
CA THR A 106 -1.94 -20.85 13.64
C THR A 106 -2.69 -20.09 12.54
N GLU A 107 -2.37 -18.81 12.34
CA GLU A 107 -2.93 -17.99 11.27
C GLU A 107 -2.49 -18.49 9.89
N ILE A 108 -1.20 -18.80 9.69
CA ILE A 108 -0.68 -19.37 8.44
C ILE A 108 -1.42 -20.68 8.09
N ALA A 109 -1.49 -21.63 9.03
CA ALA A 109 -2.17 -22.90 8.80
C ALA A 109 -3.66 -22.72 8.44
N GLY A 110 -4.32 -21.74 9.06
CA GLY A 110 -5.70 -21.39 8.76
C GLY A 110 -5.89 -20.73 7.40
N LEU A 111 -4.87 -20.10 6.82
CA LEU A 111 -4.90 -19.48 5.49
C LEU A 111 -4.58 -20.50 4.38
N GLU A 112 -3.61 -21.38 4.62
CA GLU A 112 -3.24 -22.46 3.69
C GLU A 112 -4.35 -23.51 3.52
N GLY A 113 -5.08 -23.85 4.60
CA GLY A 113 -6.20 -24.79 4.52
C GLY A 113 -7.47 -24.23 3.85
N ARG A 114 -7.48 -22.94 3.49
CA ARG A 114 -8.60 -22.24 2.82
C ARG A 114 -8.29 -21.81 1.39
N ALA A 115 -7.06 -22.01 0.92
CA ALA A 115 -6.60 -21.70 -0.43
C ALA A 115 -6.93 -22.82 -1.42
#